data_AF-A0A2D6BPD0-F1
#
_entry.id   AF-A0A2D6BPD0-F1
#
_cell.length_a   1.000
_cell.length_b   1.000
_cell.length_c   1.000
_cell.angle_alpha   90.00
_cell.angle_beta   90.00
_cell.angle_gamma   90.00
#
_symmetry.space_group_name_H-M   'P 1'
#
loop_
_entity.id
_entity.type
_entity.pdbx_description
1 polymer ?
#
loop_
_entity_poly.entity_id
_entity_poly.type
_entity_poly.pdbx_seq_one_letter_code
_entity_poly.pdbx_strand_id
1 'polypeptide(L)'
;MSIKSKNIIVMGGSVAGLGVGLALTADGHRVTILEADSSPMPADHTEAFEKWERKGAPQVWHSHALLARLYSQIAEHSPSLIE
;
A
#
# COMPACT_ATOMS: atom_id res chain seq x y z
N MET A 1 14.60 -5.81 22.19
CA MET A 1 15.87 -6.08 21.46
C MET A 1 16.02 -4.95 20.45
N SER A 2 17.08 -4.13 20.51
CA SER A 2 17.23 -3.00 19.57
C SER A 2 17.61 -3.53 18.19
N ILE A 3 16.69 -3.43 17.24
CA ILE A 3 16.96 -3.80 15.85
C ILE A 3 17.77 -2.66 15.24
N LYS A 4 18.91 -2.99 14.62
CA LYS A 4 19.71 -2.00 13.89
C LYS A 4 18.93 -1.54 12.66
N SER A 5 18.73 -0.22 12.54
CA SER A 5 18.07 0.37 11.36
C SER A 5 18.85 0.03 10.07
N LYS A 6 18.10 -0.16 8.98
CA LYS A 6 18.61 -0.55 7.66
C LYS A 6 17.92 0.29 6.58
N ASN A 7 18.58 0.46 5.44
CA ASN A 7 17.95 0.95 4.22
C ASN A 7 17.42 -0.25 3.42
N ILE A 8 16.12 -0.26 3.14
CA ILE A 8 15.44 -1.39 2.47
C ILE A 8 14.74 -0.86 1.22
N ILE A 9 14.93 -1.56 0.10
CA ILE A 9 14.21 -1.29 -1.15
C ILE A 9 13.11 -2.33 -1.30
N VAL A 10 11.88 -1.87 -1.54
CA VAL A 10 10.73 -2.71 -1.90
C VAL A 10 10.36 -2.44 -3.35
N MET A 11 10.29 -3.49 -4.16
CA MET A 11 9.90 -3.40 -5.57
C MET A 11 8.41 -3.65 -5.70
N GLY A 12 7.65 -2.63 -6.12
CA GLY A 12 6.20 -2.66 -6.29
C GLY A 12 5.43 -1.97 -5.16
N GLY A 13 4.59 -1.02 -5.52
CA GLY A 13 3.63 -0.28 -4.68
C GLY A 13 2.22 -0.88 -4.75
N SER A 14 2.11 -2.21 -4.68
CA SER A 14 0.84 -2.90 -4.48
C SER A 14 0.46 -2.94 -2.99
N VAL A 15 -0.71 -3.50 -2.66
CA VAL A 15 -1.11 -3.69 -1.25
C VAL A 15 -0.07 -4.47 -0.43
N ALA A 16 0.62 -5.43 -1.05
CA ALA A 16 1.66 -6.20 -0.39
C ALA A 16 2.92 -5.37 -0.14
N GLY A 17 3.38 -4.62 -1.15
CA GLY A 17 4.56 -3.76 -1.02
C GLY A 17 4.37 -2.62 -0.02
N LEU A 18 3.19 -1.99 -0.04
CA LEU A 18 2.80 -0.97 0.93
C LEU A 18 2.70 -1.56 2.34
N GLY A 19 2.10 -2.75 2.50
CA GLY A 19 2.05 -3.45 3.79
C GLY A 19 3.44 -3.78 4.35
N VAL A 20 4.35 -4.26 3.52
CA VAL A 20 5.77 -4.48 3.89
C VAL A 20 6.43 -3.16 4.29
N GLY A 21 6.18 -2.08 3.56
CA GLY A 21 6.70 -0.75 3.88
C GLY A 21 6.23 -0.24 5.25
N LEU A 22 4.94 -0.41 5.56
CA LEU A 22 4.36 -0.04 6.85
C LEU A 22 5.02 -0.84 7.99
N ALA A 23 5.08 -2.16 7.88
CA ALA A 23 5.65 -3.02 8.91
C ALA A 23 7.13 -2.72 9.17
N LEU A 24 7.95 -2.62 8.12
CA LEU A 24 9.39 -2.36 8.27
C LEU A 24 9.69 -0.95 8.79
N THR A 25 8.86 0.04 8.43
CA THR A 25 9.01 1.40 8.96
C THR A 25 8.64 1.44 10.45
N ALA A 26 7.59 0.72 10.87
CA ALA A 26 7.23 0.57 12.28
C ALA A 26 8.35 -0.09 13.10
N ASP A 27 9.11 -1.01 12.50
CA ASP A 27 10.30 -1.63 13.11
C ASP A 27 11.55 -0.72 13.13
N GLY A 28 11.45 0.52 12.63
CA GLY A 28 12.53 1.52 12.65
C GLY A 28 13.48 1.48 11.45
N HIS A 29 13.11 0.81 10.36
CA HIS A 29 13.88 0.81 9.11
C HIS A 29 13.52 1.99 8.20
N ARG A 30 14.47 2.38 7.35
CA ARG A 30 14.23 3.34 6.26
C ARG A 30 13.88 2.58 4.99
N VAL A 31 12.62 2.69 4.55
CA VAL A 31 12.12 1.98 3.37
C VAL A 31 12.02 2.92 2.17
N THR A 32 12.40 2.45 0.99
CA THR A 32 12.15 3.10 -0.31
C THR A 32 11.37 2.14 -1.18
N ILE A 33 10.19 2.56 -1.66
CA ILE A 33 9.34 1.76 -2.55
C ILE A 33 9.57 2.25 -3.98
N LEU A 34 9.88 1.32 -4.89
CA LEU A 34 10.01 1.58 -6.32
C LEU A 34 8.82 0.98 -7.04
N GLU A 35 7.97 1.82 -7.62
CA GLU A 35 6.82 1.39 -8.44
C GLU A 35 7.11 1.69 -9.92
N ALA A 36 6.79 0.73 -10.78
CA ALA A 36 6.97 0.85 -12.22
C ALA A 36 5.81 1.60 -12.88
N ASP A 37 4.62 1.49 -12.32
CA ASP A 37 3.43 2.23 -12.75
C ASP A 37 3.59 3.72 -12.42
N SER A 38 3.75 4.53 -13.46
CA SER A 38 3.87 5.99 -13.37
C SER A 38 2.56 6.72 -13.61
N SER A 39 1.41 6.03 -13.56
CA SER A 39 0.11 6.67 -13.71
C SER A 39 -0.09 7.72 -12.61
N PRO A 40 -0.68 8.88 -12.95
CA PRO A 40 -0.93 9.92 -11.95
C PRO A 40 -1.91 9.41 -10.91
N MET A 41 -1.74 9.87 -9.66
CA MET A 41 -2.74 9.62 -8.62
C MET A 41 -4.06 10.31 -9.02
N PRO A 42 -5.19 9.58 -9.00
CA PRO A 42 -6.51 10.18 -9.23
C PRO A 42 -6.85 11.22 -8.18
N ALA A 43 -7.74 12.16 -8.50
CA ALA A 43 -8.17 13.21 -7.59
C ALA A 43 -9.00 12.66 -6.41
N ASP A 44 -9.79 11.61 -6.66
CA ASP A 44 -10.62 10.96 -5.66
C ASP A 44 -10.87 9.46 -5.98
N HIS A 45 -11.60 8.80 -5.08
CA HIS A 45 -11.94 7.38 -5.18
C HIS A 45 -12.89 7.06 -6.35
N THR A 46 -13.72 8.00 -6.78
CA THR A 46 -14.64 7.81 -7.91
C THR A 46 -13.86 7.84 -9.21
N GLU A 47 -12.99 8.83 -9.41
CA GLU A 47 -12.09 8.88 -10.56
C GLU A 47 -11.14 7.67 -10.58
N ALA A 48 -10.65 7.25 -9.42
CA ALA A 48 -9.86 6.02 -9.29
C ALA A 48 -10.63 4.79 -9.79
N PHE A 49 -11.90 4.65 -9.40
CA PHE A 49 -12.72 3.51 -9.80
C PHE A 49 -13.25 3.61 -11.22
N GLU A 50 -13.37 4.79 -11.83
CA GLU A 50 -13.97 4.90 -13.17
C GLU A 50 -12.94 5.00 -14.30
N LYS A 51 -11.76 5.57 -14.02
CA LYS A 51 -10.83 6.03 -15.06
C LYS A 51 -9.38 5.60 -14.86
N TRP A 52 -9.02 5.06 -13.70
CA TRP A 52 -7.60 4.82 -13.41
C TRP A 52 -7.04 3.55 -14.03
N GLU A 53 -6.36 3.71 -15.16
CA GLU A 53 -5.69 2.61 -15.85
C GLU A 53 -4.36 2.20 -15.18
N ARG A 54 -4.43 1.47 -14.06
CA ARG A 54 -3.26 0.81 -13.46
C ARG A 54 -2.97 -0.54 -14.11
N LYS A 55 -2.13 -0.53 -15.15
CA LYS A 55 -1.76 -1.76 -15.90
C LYS A 55 -1.12 -2.84 -15.02
N GLY A 56 -0.38 -2.43 -13.98
CA GLY A 56 0.24 -3.36 -13.02
C GLY A 56 -0.72 -3.95 -11.98
N ALA A 57 -1.96 -3.46 -11.92
CA ALA A 57 -2.94 -3.85 -10.91
C ALA A 57 -4.35 -4.01 -11.52
N PRO A 58 -4.57 -4.94 -12.46
CA PRO A 58 -5.89 -5.14 -13.08
C PRO A 58 -6.99 -5.49 -12.07
N GLN A 59 -6.64 -6.01 -10.89
CA GLN A 59 -7.59 -6.31 -9.82
C GLN A 59 -8.26 -5.08 -9.18
N VAL A 60 -7.85 -3.84 -9.50
CA VAL A 60 -8.54 -2.63 -8.99
C VAL A 60 -10.01 -2.56 -9.44
N TRP A 61 -10.37 -3.30 -10.49
CA TRP A 61 -11.73 -3.40 -11.03
C TRP A 61 -12.50 -4.61 -10.52
N HIS A 62 -11.87 -5.47 -9.70
CA HIS A 62 -12.53 -6.64 -9.14
C HIS A 62 -13.41 -6.29 -7.94
N SER A 63 -14.26 -7.24 -7.56
CA SER A 63 -15.09 -7.08 -6.37
C SER A 63 -14.23 -6.91 -5.11
N HIS A 64 -14.71 -6.05 -4.21
CA HIS A 64 -14.07 -5.70 -2.95
C HIS A 64 -14.23 -6.79 -1.87
N ALA A 65 -14.18 -8.07 -2.25
CA ALA A 65 -14.46 -9.20 -1.37
C ALA A 65 -13.56 -9.26 -0.13
N LEU A 66 -12.33 -8.73 -0.23
CA LEU A 66 -11.36 -8.67 0.87
C LEU A 66 -11.33 -7.33 1.60
N LEU A 67 -12.21 -6.38 1.25
CA LEU A 67 -12.19 -5.03 1.83
C LEU A 67 -12.37 -5.05 3.34
N ALA A 68 -13.37 -5.79 3.85
CA ALA A 68 -13.60 -5.90 5.29
C ALA A 68 -12.39 -6.46 6.02
N ARG A 69 -11.78 -7.52 5.48
CA ARG A 69 -10.58 -8.15 6.07
C ARG A 69 -9.39 -7.20 6.05
N LEU A 70 -9.16 -6.51 4.93
CA LEU A 70 -8.08 -5.52 4.80
C LEU A 70 -8.27 -4.38 5.79
N TYR A 71 -9.46 -3.81 5.85
CA TYR A 71 -9.79 -2.73 6.78
C TYR A 71 -9.55 -3.14 8.23
N SER A 72 -10.00 -4.33 8.65
CA SER A 72 -9.73 -4.83 10.01
C SER A 72 -8.23 -4.96 10.31
N GLN A 73 -7.39 -5.34 9.33
CA GLN A 73 -5.95 -5.41 9.53
C GLN A 73 -5.30 -4.03 9.65
N ILE A 74 -5.74 -3.07 8.86
CA ILE A 74 -5.26 -1.69 8.95
C ILE A 74 -5.68 -1.09 10.31
N ALA A 75 -6.93 -1.26 10.72
CA ALA A 75 -7.41 -0.76 12.01
C ALA A 75 -6.61 -1.32 13.20
N GLU A 76 -6.21 -2.61 13.12
CA GLU A 76 -5.46 -3.28 14.18
C GLU A 76 -3.98 -2.87 14.23
N HIS A 77 -3.32 -2.76 13.08
CA HIS A 77 -1.86 -2.60 13.01
C HIS A 77 -1.38 -1.20 12.60
N SER A 78 -2.27 -0.38 12.04
CA SER A 78 -1.96 0.95 11.51
C SER A 78 -3.19 1.88 11.59
N PRO A 79 -3.77 2.09 12.79
CA PRO A 79 -5.03 2.81 12.97
C PRO A 79 -5.01 4.24 12.42
N SER A 80 -3.86 4.90 12.41
CA SER A 80 -3.70 6.26 11.84
C SER A 80 -4.03 6.38 10.35
N LEU A 81 -4.14 5.26 9.62
CA LEU A 81 -4.44 5.26 8.18
C LEU A 81 -5.94 5.31 7.87
N ILE A 82 -6.81 5.10 8.87
CA ILE A 82 -8.26 5.09 8.71
C ILE A 82 -8.94 6.30 9.36
N GLU A 83 -8.15 7.26 9.85
CA GLU A 83 -8.61 8.52 10.44
C GLU A 83 -8.95 9.58 9.37
#